data_AF-A0A2E2M6Y2-F1
#
_entry.id   AF-A0A2E2M6Y2-F1
#
_cell.length_a   1.000
_cell.length_b   1.000
_cell.length_c   1.000
_cell.angle_alpha   90.00
_cell.angle_beta   90.00
_cell.angle_gamma   90.00
#
_symmetry.space_group_name_H-M   'P 1'
#
loop_
_entity.id
_entity.type
_entity.pdbx_description
1 polymer ?
#
loop_
_entity_poly.entity_id
_entity_poly.type
_entity_poly.pdbx_seq_one_letter_code
_entity_poly.pdbx_strand_id
1 'polypeptide(L)'
;MKGDFDYEPKSKLLRQTLTEARPVTSAPVPVRQSDVQSEPLFSTVYPIYIEGQLRRKEWKQQTGNQADATYRLFIQICGDKPVGRYTRADAGQFRATAERLPSDYGKASSYKTFTPDEIIRAHEKLPDSQKQPLLTQKTIKRHFSALSAVWSEAIANGKATETSSPASNLLR
;
A
#
# COMPACT_ATOMS: atom_id res chain seq x y z
N MET A 1 35.61 -30.91 66.37
CA MET A 1 34.33 -31.13 67.07
C MET A 1 33.31 -31.54 66.01
N LYS A 2 32.50 -32.56 66.31
CA LYS A 2 31.55 -33.29 65.43
C LYS A 2 30.55 -32.42 64.65
N GLY A 3 30.05 -32.98 63.55
CA GLY A 3 28.81 -32.64 62.83
C GLY A 3 29.09 -32.54 61.33
N ASP A 4 29.07 -33.60 60.52
CA ASP A 4 28.01 -34.58 60.26
C ASP A 4 26.71 -33.89 59.85
N PHE A 5 26.46 -33.78 58.54
CA PHE A 5 25.13 -33.82 57.92
C PHE A 5 25.29 -33.95 56.40
N ASP A 6 25.53 -35.20 56.01
CA ASP A 6 25.14 -35.77 54.72
C ASP A 6 23.61 -35.64 54.58
N TYR A 7 23.07 -34.94 53.57
CA TYR A 7 21.78 -35.34 53.01
C TYR A 7 21.43 -34.71 51.64
N GLU A 8 21.02 -35.62 50.75
CA GLU A 8 20.53 -35.50 49.38
C GLU A 8 19.30 -34.57 49.15
N PRO A 9 19.06 -34.16 47.88
CA PRO A 9 17.81 -33.54 47.48
C PRO A 9 16.69 -34.60 47.47
N LYS A 10 15.88 -34.62 48.54
CA LYS A 10 14.63 -35.39 48.59
C LYS A 10 13.58 -34.78 47.65
N SER A 11 13.75 -35.09 46.38
CA SER A 11 12.71 -35.16 45.37
C SER A 11 11.67 -36.19 45.82
N LYS A 12 10.70 -35.74 46.62
CA LYS A 12 9.54 -36.56 46.94
C LYS A 12 8.64 -36.63 45.70
N LEU A 13 8.77 -37.77 45.04
CA LEU A 13 7.76 -38.54 44.32
C LEU A 13 6.52 -37.76 43.89
N LEU A 14 6.29 -37.71 42.58
CA LEU A 14 5.03 -38.15 41.98
C LEU A 14 5.25 -38.38 40.48
N ARG A 15 5.96 -39.47 40.17
CA ARG A 15 5.91 -40.15 38.87
C ARG A 15 4.80 -41.20 38.92
N GLN A 16 3.55 -40.76 38.77
CA GLN A 16 2.36 -41.53 38.42
C GLN A 16 1.45 -40.47 37.78
N THR A 17 1.16 -40.43 36.47
CA THR A 17 0.54 -41.44 35.62
C THR A 17 0.81 -41.11 34.15
N LEU A 18 1.31 -42.08 33.40
CA LEU A 18 1.26 -42.10 31.93
C LEU A 18 -0.14 -42.57 31.52
N THR A 19 -0.76 -41.83 30.59
CA THR A 19 -1.97 -42.17 29.82
C THR A 19 -3.31 -41.97 30.52
N GLU A 20 -3.95 -40.82 30.27
CA GLU A 20 -5.35 -40.79 29.82
C GLU A 20 -5.64 -39.52 29.00
N ALA A 21 -6.59 -39.62 28.08
CA ALA A 21 -6.75 -38.78 26.89
C ALA A 21 -7.34 -37.37 27.12
N ARG A 22 -7.13 -36.51 26.11
CA ARG A 22 -7.70 -35.16 25.80
C ARG A 22 -9.14 -34.90 26.31
N PRO A 23 -9.65 -33.64 26.35
CA PRO A 23 -9.05 -32.34 26.02
C PRO A 23 -9.23 -31.29 27.15
N VAL A 24 -8.17 -30.62 27.59
CA VAL A 24 -8.37 -29.40 28.39
C VAL A 24 -8.62 -28.24 27.44
N THR A 25 -9.89 -27.84 27.41
CA THR A 25 -10.41 -26.59 26.88
C THR A 25 -9.43 -25.46 27.18
N SER A 26 -8.72 -25.00 26.15
CA SER A 26 -7.96 -23.75 26.20
C SER A 26 -8.95 -22.62 26.43
N ALA A 27 -9.14 -22.22 27.69
CA ALA A 27 -9.66 -20.90 27.99
C ALA A 27 -8.75 -19.90 27.27
N PRO A 28 -9.28 -19.05 26.38
CA PRO A 28 -8.44 -18.08 25.71
C PRO A 28 -7.95 -17.11 26.78
N VAL A 29 -6.65 -17.06 26.97
CA VAL A 29 -5.99 -15.82 27.35
C VAL A 29 -6.65 -14.75 26.47
N PRO A 30 -7.29 -13.71 27.03
CA PRO A 30 -7.67 -12.58 26.22
C PRO A 30 -6.34 -11.96 25.82
N VAL A 31 -5.83 -12.41 24.66
CA VAL A 31 -5.00 -11.57 23.81
C VAL A 31 -5.82 -10.30 23.75
N ARG A 32 -5.37 -9.28 24.50
CA ARG A 32 -5.84 -7.92 24.29
C ARG A 32 -5.74 -7.77 22.79
N GLN A 33 -6.90 -7.76 22.15
CA GLN A 33 -7.04 -7.26 20.81
C GLN A 33 -6.60 -5.82 21.00
N SER A 34 -5.30 -5.57 20.85
CA SER A 34 -4.81 -4.29 20.43
C SER A 34 -5.69 -4.01 19.24
N ASP A 35 -6.62 -3.08 19.38
CA ASP A 35 -7.25 -2.42 18.25
C ASP A 35 -6.11 -2.09 17.31
N VAL A 36 -5.88 -2.96 16.34
CA VAL A 36 -5.01 -2.70 15.22
C VAL A 36 -5.78 -1.61 14.53
N GLN A 37 -5.48 -0.35 14.88
CA GLN A 37 -5.97 0.79 14.16
C GLN A 37 -5.60 0.52 12.72
N SER A 38 -6.58 0.05 11.95
CA SER A 38 -6.35 -0.37 10.58
C SER A 38 -5.94 0.89 9.85
N GLU A 39 -4.65 0.99 9.51
CA GLU A 39 -4.10 2.14 8.81
C GLU A 39 -4.97 2.37 7.55
N PRO A 40 -5.48 3.59 7.32
CA PRO A 40 -6.48 3.81 6.29
C PRO A 40 -5.88 3.55 4.90
N LEU A 41 -6.61 2.80 4.09
CA LEU A 41 -6.25 2.51 2.69
C LEU A 41 -6.13 3.79 1.89
N PHE A 42 -5.21 3.81 0.92
CA PHE A 42 -5.03 4.97 0.07
C PHE A 42 -6.29 5.33 -0.71
N SER A 43 -7.06 4.32 -1.17
CA SER A 43 -8.37 4.50 -1.79
C SER A 43 -9.38 5.29 -0.95
N THR A 44 -9.24 5.24 0.38
CA THR A 44 -10.11 5.97 1.31
C THR A 44 -9.54 7.36 1.63
N VAL A 45 -8.21 7.51 1.61
CA VAL A 45 -7.52 8.76 1.97
C VAL A 45 -7.54 9.78 0.83
N TYR A 46 -7.22 9.37 -0.40
CA TYR A 46 -7.04 10.32 -1.49
C TYR A 46 -8.33 11.09 -1.87
N PRO A 47 -9.56 10.52 -1.80
CA PRO A 47 -10.76 11.28 -2.13
C PRO A 47 -10.98 12.45 -1.16
N ILE A 48 -10.80 12.20 0.14
CA ILE A 48 -10.89 13.21 1.19
C ILE A 48 -9.85 14.33 0.96
N TYR A 49 -8.64 13.94 0.53
CA TYR A 49 -7.61 14.91 0.17
C TYR A 49 -8.02 15.81 -0.99
N ILE A 50 -8.53 15.23 -2.09
CA ILE A 50 -9.00 15.98 -3.25
C ILE A 50 -10.13 16.95 -2.84
N GLU A 51 -11.12 16.46 -2.09
CA GLU A 51 -12.23 17.28 -1.59
C GLU A 51 -11.74 18.45 -0.73
N GLY A 52 -10.75 18.21 0.13
CA GLY A 52 -10.09 19.25 0.93
C GLY A 52 -9.43 20.33 0.07
N GLN A 53 -8.67 19.93 -0.95
CA GLN A 53 -8.02 20.85 -1.90
C GLN A 53 -9.03 21.69 -2.68
N LEU A 54 -10.13 21.09 -3.13
CA LEU A 54 -11.21 21.79 -3.85
C LEU A 54 -11.97 22.74 -2.92
N ARG A 55 -12.28 22.31 -1.69
CA ARG A 55 -12.98 23.13 -0.69
C ARG A 55 -12.19 24.38 -0.31
N ARG A 56 -10.87 24.23 -0.15
CA ARG A 56 -9.94 25.35 0.12
C ARG A 56 -9.69 26.24 -1.09
N LYS A 57 -10.20 25.88 -2.27
CA LYS A 57 -9.97 26.56 -3.56
C LYS A 57 -8.50 26.59 -4.01
N GLU A 58 -7.66 25.74 -3.42
CA GLU A 58 -6.28 25.52 -3.86
C GLU A 58 -6.26 24.87 -5.25
N TRP A 59 -7.20 23.95 -5.48
CA TRP A 59 -7.35 23.26 -6.76
C TRP A 59 -8.65 23.66 -7.46
N LYS A 60 -8.57 23.76 -8.79
CA LYS A 60 -9.75 23.78 -9.66
C LYS A 60 -10.25 22.35 -9.86
N GLN A 61 -11.53 22.20 -10.22
CA GLN A 61 -12.14 20.88 -10.50
C GLN A 61 -11.32 20.05 -11.49
N GLN A 62 -10.78 20.68 -12.54
CA GLN A 62 -9.95 20.01 -13.53
C GLN A 62 -8.66 19.41 -12.91
N THR A 63 -8.03 20.10 -11.96
CA THR A 63 -6.85 19.59 -11.24
C THR A 63 -7.23 18.40 -10.37
N GLY A 64 -8.36 18.48 -9.65
CA GLY A 64 -8.91 17.37 -8.87
C GLY A 64 -9.15 16.12 -9.71
N ASN A 65 -9.79 16.27 -10.88
CA ASN A 65 -10.06 15.14 -11.78
C ASN A 65 -8.77 14.51 -12.33
N GLN A 66 -7.72 15.30 -12.60
CA GLN A 66 -6.43 14.78 -13.02
C GLN A 66 -5.69 14.04 -11.91
N ALA A 67 -5.81 14.53 -10.67
CA ALA A 67 -5.25 13.88 -9.49
C ALA A 67 -5.99 12.56 -9.19
N ASP A 68 -7.32 12.53 -9.23
CA ASP A 68 -8.11 11.30 -9.07
C ASP A 68 -7.69 10.22 -10.06
N ALA A 69 -7.61 10.56 -11.36
CA ALA A 69 -7.16 9.62 -12.38
C ALA A 69 -5.75 9.08 -12.11
N THR A 70 -4.87 9.93 -11.57
CA THR A 70 -3.51 9.54 -11.16
C THR A 70 -3.53 8.55 -10.01
N TYR A 71 -4.29 8.82 -8.95
CA TYR A 71 -4.32 7.97 -7.76
C TYR A 71 -4.99 6.63 -8.04
N ARG A 72 -6.05 6.61 -8.85
CA ARG A 72 -6.68 5.38 -9.33
C ARG A 72 -5.71 4.54 -10.14
N LEU A 73 -4.97 5.14 -11.08
CA LEU A 73 -3.95 4.42 -11.84
C LEU A 73 -2.85 3.87 -10.93
N PHE A 74 -2.40 4.65 -9.95
CA PHE A 74 -1.38 4.22 -8.99
C PHE A 74 -1.85 3.00 -8.19
N ILE A 75 -3.09 3.00 -7.70
CA ILE A 75 -3.71 1.86 -7.01
C ILE A 75 -3.83 0.64 -7.93
N GLN A 76 -4.24 0.83 -9.18
CA GLN A 76 -4.32 -0.27 -10.15
C GLN A 76 -2.96 -0.93 -10.42
N ILE A 77 -1.88 -0.15 -10.43
CA ILE A 77 -0.52 -0.66 -10.68
C ILE A 77 0.10 -1.27 -9.41
N CYS A 78 0.03 -0.56 -8.29
CA CYS A 78 0.79 -0.91 -7.08
C CYS A 78 -0.04 -1.66 -6.03
N GLY A 79 -1.36 -1.80 -6.26
CA GLY A 79 -2.33 -2.30 -5.30
C GLY A 79 -2.81 -1.20 -4.35
N ASP A 80 -4.00 -1.41 -3.76
CA ASP A 80 -4.52 -0.56 -2.70
C ASP A 80 -3.92 -0.99 -1.36
N LYS A 81 -3.13 -0.11 -0.76
CA LYS A 81 -2.41 -0.35 0.50
C LYS A 81 -2.62 0.85 1.41
N PRO A 82 -2.39 0.72 2.72
CA PRO A 82 -2.33 1.89 3.58
C PRO A 82 -1.23 2.86 3.14
N VAL A 83 -1.46 4.16 3.28
CA VAL A 83 -0.56 5.21 2.74
C VAL A 83 0.89 5.06 3.26
N GLY A 84 1.07 4.69 4.53
CA GLY A 84 2.37 4.46 5.14
C GLY A 84 3.08 3.16 4.70
N ARG A 85 2.42 2.29 3.91
CA ARG A 85 2.97 1.02 3.43
C ARG A 85 3.54 1.08 2.02
N TYR A 86 3.33 2.18 1.31
CA TYR A 86 3.98 2.37 0.01
C TYR A 86 5.46 2.65 0.18
N THR A 87 6.22 2.17 -0.79
CA THR A 87 7.67 2.21 -0.79
C THR A 87 8.19 2.84 -2.08
N ARG A 88 9.51 3.06 -2.13
CA ARG A 88 10.17 3.49 -3.36
C ARG A 88 10.09 2.45 -4.48
N ALA A 89 9.95 1.17 -4.15
CA ALA A 89 9.76 0.11 -5.14
C ALA A 89 8.41 0.27 -5.86
N ASP A 90 7.35 0.62 -5.14
CA ASP A 90 6.03 0.91 -5.73
C ASP A 90 6.13 2.10 -6.70
N ALA A 91 6.90 3.14 -6.35
CA ALA A 91 7.15 4.28 -7.25
C ALA A 91 7.87 3.86 -8.54
N GLY A 92 8.86 2.98 -8.42
CA GLY A 92 9.60 2.41 -9.55
C GLY A 92 8.69 1.57 -10.46
N GLN A 93 7.85 0.72 -9.86
CA GLN A 93 6.85 -0.07 -10.58
C GLN A 93 5.86 0.82 -11.31
N PHE A 94 5.31 1.84 -10.64
CA PHE A 94 4.43 2.82 -11.27
C PHE A 94 5.08 3.49 -12.48
N ARG A 95 6.34 3.93 -12.36
CA ARG A 95 7.07 4.54 -13.49
C ARG A 95 7.23 3.58 -14.65
N ALA A 96 7.72 2.37 -14.39
CA ALA A 96 8.00 1.37 -15.42
C ALA A 96 6.73 0.96 -16.18
N THR A 97 5.60 0.83 -15.48
CA THR A 97 4.30 0.54 -16.11
C THR A 97 3.76 1.76 -16.85
N ALA A 98 3.80 2.95 -16.26
CA ALA A 98 3.26 4.17 -16.87
C ALA A 98 3.99 4.56 -18.17
N GLU A 99 5.30 4.35 -18.26
CA GLU A 99 6.09 4.61 -19.48
C GLU A 99 5.66 3.75 -20.68
N ARG A 100 4.98 2.62 -20.44
CA ARG A 100 4.49 1.70 -21.46
C ARG A 100 2.99 1.87 -21.77
N LEU A 101 2.28 2.70 -21.01
CA LEU A 101 0.85 2.91 -21.25
C LEU A 101 0.64 3.80 -22.50
N PRO A 102 -0.36 3.49 -23.32
CA PRO A 102 -0.75 4.36 -24.42
C PRO A 102 -1.44 5.63 -23.89
N SER A 103 -1.32 6.73 -24.62
CA SER A 103 -1.79 8.05 -24.19
C SER A 103 -3.32 8.17 -24.02
N ASP A 104 -4.06 7.21 -24.56
CA ASP A 104 -5.52 7.09 -24.47
C ASP A 104 -5.98 6.03 -23.45
N TYR A 105 -5.08 5.50 -22.60
CA TYR A 105 -5.41 4.44 -21.61
C TYR A 105 -6.67 4.74 -20.78
N GLY A 106 -6.89 6.00 -20.40
CA GLY A 106 -8.05 6.44 -19.61
C GLY A 106 -9.24 6.96 -20.44
N LYS A 107 -9.13 6.97 -21.77
CA LYS A 107 -10.14 7.52 -22.70
C LYS A 107 -10.79 6.44 -23.54
N ALA A 108 -10.04 5.44 -23.96
CA ALA A 108 -10.54 4.39 -24.84
C ALA A 108 -11.56 3.51 -24.10
N SER A 109 -12.77 3.40 -24.68
CA SER A 109 -13.82 2.57 -24.06
C SER A 109 -13.44 1.08 -24.01
N SER A 110 -12.55 0.64 -24.90
CA SER A 110 -12.00 -0.73 -24.94
C SER A 110 -11.19 -1.09 -23.69
N TYR A 111 -10.62 -0.10 -22.99
CA TYR A 111 -9.77 -0.31 -21.82
C TYR A 111 -10.50 -0.18 -20.47
N LYS A 112 -11.81 0.10 -20.47
CA LYS A 112 -12.56 0.40 -19.23
C LYS A 112 -12.48 -0.69 -18.16
N THR A 113 -12.41 -1.96 -18.57
CA THR A 113 -12.34 -3.11 -17.65
C THR A 113 -10.94 -3.70 -17.54
N PHE A 114 -9.95 -3.11 -18.22
CA PHE A 114 -8.61 -3.67 -18.32
C PHE A 114 -7.74 -3.12 -17.20
N THR A 115 -6.92 -3.99 -16.62
CA THR A 115 -5.78 -3.59 -15.81
C THR A 115 -4.71 -2.90 -16.67
N PRO A 116 -3.84 -2.06 -16.09
CA PRO A 116 -2.75 -1.40 -16.83
C PRO A 116 -1.89 -2.38 -17.65
N ASP A 117 -1.58 -3.55 -17.09
CA ASP A 117 -0.83 -4.60 -17.80
C ASP A 117 -1.62 -5.21 -18.98
N GLU A 118 -2.93 -5.36 -18.86
CA GLU A 118 -3.78 -5.80 -19.98
C GLU A 118 -3.88 -4.74 -21.07
N ILE A 119 -3.95 -3.46 -20.71
CA ILE A 119 -3.92 -2.35 -21.67
C ILE A 119 -2.62 -2.40 -22.47
N ILE A 120 -1.47 -2.54 -21.79
CA ILE A 120 -0.16 -2.64 -22.44
C ILE A 120 -0.13 -3.84 -23.39
N ARG A 121 -0.53 -5.03 -22.93
CA ARG A 121 -0.56 -6.25 -23.77
C ARG A 121 -1.49 -6.10 -24.98
N ALA A 122 -2.63 -5.44 -24.81
CA ALA A 122 -3.57 -5.21 -25.91
C ALA A 122 -3.00 -4.21 -26.93
N HIS A 123 -2.39 -3.13 -26.46
CA HIS A 123 -1.76 -2.11 -27.29
C HIS A 123 -0.56 -2.65 -28.09
N GLU A 124 0.28 -3.49 -27.47
CA GLU A 124 1.43 -4.12 -28.14
C GLU A 124 1.01 -5.02 -29.31
N LYS A 125 -0.17 -5.63 -29.24
CA LYS A 125 -0.74 -6.49 -30.30
C LYS A 125 -1.40 -5.73 -31.45
N LEU A 126 -1.67 -4.43 -31.30
CA LEU A 126 -2.24 -3.63 -32.38
C LEU A 126 -1.24 -3.48 -33.54
N PRO A 127 -1.70 -3.33 -34.78
CA PRO A 127 -0.82 -2.91 -35.87
C PRO A 127 -0.35 -1.47 -35.63
N ASP A 128 0.85 -1.12 -36.11
CA ASP A 128 1.47 0.19 -35.86
C ASP A 128 0.61 1.37 -36.34
N SER A 129 -0.20 1.17 -37.39
CA SER A 129 -1.16 2.16 -37.89
C SER A 129 -2.30 2.50 -36.92
N GLN A 130 -2.56 1.63 -35.94
CA GLN A 130 -3.61 1.80 -34.93
C GLN A 130 -3.04 2.12 -33.54
N LYS A 131 -1.72 2.00 -33.34
CA LYS A 131 -1.07 2.28 -32.05
C LYS A 131 -1.13 3.77 -31.75
N GLN A 132 -1.75 4.09 -30.62
CA GLN A 132 -1.63 5.43 -30.04
C GLN A 132 -0.23 5.63 -29.46
N PRO A 133 0.29 6.88 -29.44
CA PRO A 133 1.58 7.17 -28.83
C PRO A 133 1.53 6.87 -27.33
N LEU A 134 2.67 6.48 -26.76
CA LEU A 134 2.82 6.23 -25.33
C LEU A 134 2.71 7.52 -24.50
N LEU A 135 2.55 7.37 -23.18
CA LEU A 135 2.54 8.51 -22.28
C LEU A 135 3.83 9.32 -22.37
N THR A 136 3.66 10.64 -22.49
CA THR A 136 4.79 11.57 -22.52
C THR A 136 5.43 11.71 -21.14
N GLN A 137 6.73 12.01 -21.11
CA GLN A 137 7.46 12.33 -19.87
C GLN A 137 6.81 13.48 -19.09
N LYS A 138 6.21 14.45 -19.79
CA LYS A 138 5.41 15.52 -19.16
C LYS A 138 4.23 14.97 -18.36
N THR A 139 3.54 13.97 -18.87
CA THR A 139 2.39 13.33 -18.19
C THR A 139 2.84 12.50 -17.01
N ILE A 140 3.94 11.75 -17.16
CA ILE A 140 4.53 10.96 -16.07
C ILE A 140 4.97 11.89 -14.93
N LYS A 141 5.68 12.99 -15.23
CA LYS A 141 6.05 14.00 -14.22
C LYS A 141 4.82 14.58 -13.51
N ARG A 142 3.75 14.88 -14.24
CA ARG A 142 2.49 15.37 -13.65
C ARG A 142 1.90 14.35 -12.66
N HIS A 143 1.92 13.07 -13.00
CA HIS A 143 1.48 12.00 -12.09
C HIS A 143 2.32 12.00 -10.80
N PHE A 144 3.65 12.05 -10.92
CA PHE A 144 4.54 12.12 -9.76
C PHE A 144 4.37 13.39 -8.93
N SER A 145 4.07 14.54 -9.54
CA SER A 145 3.75 15.77 -8.79
C SER A 145 2.48 15.60 -7.95
N ALA A 146 1.42 14.98 -8.49
CA ALA A 146 0.21 14.70 -7.73
C ALA A 146 0.47 13.71 -6.58
N LEU A 147 1.19 12.62 -6.85
CA LEU A 147 1.60 11.67 -5.81
C LEU A 147 2.43 12.37 -4.72
N SER A 148 3.39 13.22 -5.08
CA SER A 148 4.16 13.97 -4.09
C SER A 148 3.25 14.82 -3.19
N ALA A 149 2.27 15.50 -3.76
CA ALA A 149 1.38 16.40 -3.03
C ALA A 149 0.54 15.67 -1.98
N VAL A 150 -0.05 14.52 -2.31
CA VAL A 150 -0.86 13.75 -1.34
C VAL A 150 0.00 13.10 -0.27
N TRP A 151 1.22 12.65 -0.58
CA TRP A 151 2.12 12.10 0.44
C TRP A 151 2.67 13.18 1.38
N SER A 152 3.02 14.37 0.88
CA SER A 152 3.41 15.49 1.74
C SER A 152 2.32 15.86 2.74
N GLU A 153 1.06 15.87 2.31
CA GLU A 153 -0.09 16.08 3.20
C GLU A 153 -0.28 14.90 4.18
N ALA A 154 -0.10 13.66 3.73
CA ALA A 154 -0.20 12.49 4.59
C ALA A 154 0.87 12.51 5.69
N ILE A 155 2.10 12.93 5.37
CA ILE A 155 3.19 13.11 6.34
C ILE A 155 2.85 14.24 7.32
N ALA A 156 2.40 15.39 6.83
CA ALA A 156 2.03 16.54 7.68
C ALA A 156 0.92 16.19 8.68
N ASN A 157 0.01 15.29 8.31
CA ASN A 157 -1.08 14.81 9.18
C ASN A 157 -0.71 13.56 10.01
N GLY A 158 0.56 13.13 10.01
CA GLY A 158 1.03 11.96 10.76
C GLY A 158 0.52 10.60 10.24
N LYS A 159 -0.06 10.56 9.04
CA LYS A 159 -0.61 9.35 8.40
C LYS A 159 0.44 8.57 7.60
N ALA A 160 1.62 9.16 7.40
CA ALA A 160 2.76 8.55 6.71
C ALA A 160 4.08 9.09 7.26
N THR A 161 5.19 8.40 7.01
CA THR A 161 6.56 8.83 7.38
C THR A 161 7.34 9.24 6.13
N GLU A 162 8.39 10.06 6.25
CA GLU A 162 9.21 10.49 5.10
C GLU A 162 9.80 9.31 4.31
N THR A 163 10.10 8.20 4.97
CA THR A 163 10.56 6.94 4.36
C THR A 163 9.51 6.23 3.52
N SER A 164 8.23 6.51 3.76
CA SER A 164 7.08 5.92 3.04
C SER A 164 6.61 6.76 1.85
N SER A 165 7.25 7.88 1.55
CA SER A 165 6.91 8.69 0.39
C SER A 165 7.52 8.11 -0.89
N PRO A 166 6.69 7.66 -1.86
CA PRO A 166 7.18 7.11 -3.13
C PRO A 166 7.83 8.18 -4.01
N ALA A 167 7.58 9.46 -3.76
CA ALA A 167 7.93 10.53 -4.69
C ALA A 167 9.14 11.40 -4.28
N SER A 168 9.72 11.19 -3.09
CA SER A 168 10.68 12.10 -2.44
C SER A 168 11.96 12.44 -3.20
N ASN A 169 12.26 11.79 -4.34
CA ASN A 169 13.48 12.05 -5.11
C ASN A 169 13.30 11.86 -6.65
N LEU A 170 12.07 11.86 -7.16
CA LEU A 170 11.80 11.60 -8.59
C LEU A 170 11.56 12.87 -9.43
N LEU A 171 11.71 14.05 -8.81
CA LEU A 171 11.54 15.37 -9.44
C LEU A 171 12.86 16.12 -9.70
N ARG A 172 14.03 15.50 -9.45
CA ARG A 172 15.32 16.06 -9.88
C ARG A 172 15.62 15.73 -11.33
#